data_AF-A0A7S4BBL2-F1
#
_entry.id   AF-A0A7S4BBL2-F1
#
_cell.length_a   1.000
_cell.length_b   1.000
_cell.length_c   1.000
_cell.angle_alpha   90.00
_cell.angle_beta   90.00
_cell.angle_gamma   90.00
#
_symmetry.space_group_name_H-M   'P 1'
#
loop_
_entity.id
_entity.type
_entity.pdbx_description
1 polymer ?
#
loop_
_entity_poly.entity_id
_entity_poly.type
_entity_poly.pdbx_seq_one_letter_code
_entity_poly.pdbx_strand_id
1 'polypeptide(L)'
;AVQGDDYADTDRPSTNHEALSYARAAAVVLSLDWSIEDALAECERRHALHRGSTAITVAQAATDFAATYGGDPATTAIIPVNAPTAATNATTAAVTTSTGATTTAVTTATATVERCLRGEPFIGAFRASQIVQLARTGTCEALRAFEADEAPLDSTGARRRPTSAGRTAAGAAAKLRLSRILGLSSLRAGALYDHLPLGPHGQRLSKPVRTIDELRMLSHDELRVLSSSSGARGFKFGLEHHEQLQAELPMATAREVLCVVRQTVRFQASERARLQRDCADDVQCECCWHAEFVGGARRRGTPGHDCDILLWHRREAASWGEGEACVLYPLLRALERAGRLVPATNGWQMVSLHHAKRLPLRGRRDGSVLRQHQRLTRPVDGAGGGFENLSFDRHDRAFCVWRGHAGALHRIDLIVCATPEELPFARIAWTGSRLLNRLMRTQAHALGLTLNAHGLFNNGTRGGVDGRILVHLDARAGSTASVAKLQPVPYDLISSEEAVIRVLARGTEAFADLYNPLNRNA
;
A
#
# COMPACT_ATOMS: atom_id res chain seq x y z
N ALA A 1 5.81 1.19 7.43
CA ALA A 1 4.90 1.22 8.58
C ALA A 1 4.99 2.52 9.40
N VAL A 2 6.21 3.07 9.60
CA VAL A 2 6.43 4.42 10.18
C VAL A 2 5.74 5.54 9.38
N GLN A 3 5.57 5.38 8.07
CA GLN A 3 4.93 6.38 7.19
C GLN A 3 3.42 6.19 7.00
N GLY A 4 2.80 5.30 7.77
CA GLY A 4 1.33 5.24 7.84
C GLY A 4 0.73 6.53 8.42
N ASP A 5 1.55 7.33 9.12
CA ASP A 5 1.19 8.55 9.86
C ASP A 5 1.43 9.87 9.10
N ASP A 6 2.17 9.85 7.99
CA ASP A 6 2.54 11.08 7.24
C ASP A 6 1.33 11.76 6.56
N TYR A 7 0.16 11.13 6.54
CA TYR A 7 -1.07 11.73 6.03
C TYR A 7 -1.81 12.61 7.05
N ALA A 8 -1.48 12.49 8.35
CA ALA A 8 -2.03 13.32 9.41
C ALA A 8 -1.13 14.53 9.74
N ASP A 9 0.01 14.68 9.06
CA ASP A 9 0.88 15.84 9.14
C ASP A 9 0.60 16.77 7.95
N THR A 10 -0.30 17.74 8.16
CA THR A 10 -0.63 18.77 7.16
C THR A 10 0.58 19.62 6.77
N ASP A 11 1.64 19.60 7.57
CA ASP A 11 2.80 20.47 7.40
C ASP A 11 3.84 19.86 6.43
N ARG A 12 3.73 18.57 6.07
CA ARG A 12 4.69 17.90 5.17
C ARG A 12 4.06 16.91 4.15
N PRO A 13 3.24 17.39 3.18
CA PRO A 13 2.61 16.52 2.17
C PRO A 13 3.59 15.70 1.30
N SER A 14 4.84 16.16 1.17
CA SER A 14 5.88 15.56 0.33
C SER A 14 6.38 14.19 0.81
N THR A 15 6.21 13.85 2.10
CA THR A 15 6.65 12.56 2.66
C THR A 15 5.75 11.37 2.24
N ASN A 16 4.52 11.64 1.78
CA ASN A 16 3.64 10.62 1.20
C ASN A 16 4.21 9.99 -0.09
N HIS A 17 5.07 10.72 -0.82
CA HIS A 17 5.81 10.17 -1.97
C HIS A 17 6.88 9.17 -1.55
N GLU A 18 7.47 9.30 -0.36
CA GLU A 18 8.55 8.42 0.05
C GLU A 18 8.07 7.00 0.37
N ALA A 19 6.90 6.83 1.00
CA ALA A 19 6.31 5.50 1.25
C ALA A 19 6.04 4.72 -0.03
N LEU A 20 5.63 5.46 -1.07
CA LEU A 20 5.45 4.97 -2.43
C LEU A 20 6.79 4.51 -3.02
N SER A 21 7.86 5.30 -2.78
CA SER A 21 9.22 4.99 -3.20
C SER A 21 9.86 3.82 -2.44
N TYR A 22 9.59 3.64 -1.14
CA TYR A 22 10.16 2.55 -0.34
C TYR A 22 9.62 1.17 -0.74
N ALA A 23 8.31 1.06 -0.98
CA ALA A 23 7.71 -0.19 -1.45
C ALA A 23 8.19 -0.55 -2.86
N ARG A 24 8.38 0.45 -3.72
CA ARG A 24 8.99 0.26 -5.05
C ARG A 24 10.46 -0.15 -4.98
N ALA A 25 11.25 0.44 -4.08
CA ALA A 25 12.64 0.02 -3.87
C ALA A 25 12.73 -1.44 -3.40
N ALA A 26 11.83 -1.86 -2.49
CA ALA A 26 11.74 -3.25 -2.06
C ALA A 26 11.29 -4.18 -3.20
N ALA A 27 10.31 -3.78 -4.02
CA ALA A 27 9.86 -4.55 -5.17
C ALA A 27 10.93 -4.69 -6.25
N VAL A 28 11.72 -3.64 -6.51
CA VAL A 28 12.90 -3.70 -7.37
C VAL A 28 13.88 -4.72 -6.80
N VAL A 29 14.33 -4.59 -5.55
CA VAL A 29 15.29 -5.52 -4.92
C VAL A 29 14.81 -6.98 -4.90
N LEU A 30 13.51 -7.22 -4.69
CA LEU A 30 12.93 -8.57 -4.62
C LEU A 30 12.56 -9.18 -5.97
N SER A 31 12.52 -8.39 -7.05
CA SER A 31 12.16 -8.83 -8.41
C SER A 31 13.30 -8.64 -9.41
N LEU A 32 14.55 -8.53 -8.94
CA LEU A 32 15.71 -8.58 -9.84
C LEU A 32 16.01 -10.03 -10.17
N ASP A 33 15.71 -10.43 -11.41
CA ASP A 33 16.12 -11.70 -12.01
C ASP A 33 17.64 -11.72 -12.31
N TRP A 34 18.31 -10.58 -12.10
CA TRP A 34 19.74 -10.38 -12.29
C TRP A 34 20.43 -10.18 -10.94
N SER A 35 21.58 -10.83 -10.75
CA SER A 35 22.42 -10.53 -9.59
C SER A 35 22.96 -9.10 -9.71
N ILE A 36 22.95 -8.34 -8.61
CA ILE A 36 23.65 -7.05 -8.57
C ILE A 36 25.13 -7.24 -8.91
N GLU A 37 25.70 -8.41 -8.61
CA GLU A 37 27.05 -8.82 -9.00
C GLU A 37 27.14 -9.02 -10.52
N ASP A 38 26.12 -9.60 -11.16
CA ASP A 38 26.06 -9.74 -12.62
C ASP A 38 25.93 -8.39 -13.33
N ALA A 39 25.14 -7.46 -12.77
CA ALA A 39 25.05 -6.11 -13.31
C ALA A 39 26.32 -5.29 -13.07
N LEU A 40 26.97 -5.47 -11.92
CA LEU A 40 28.30 -4.91 -11.65
C LEU A 40 29.31 -5.48 -12.65
N ALA A 41 29.33 -6.79 -12.88
CA ALA A 41 30.21 -7.47 -13.83
C ALA A 41 29.91 -7.08 -15.29
N GLU A 42 28.64 -6.92 -15.67
CA GLU A 42 28.21 -6.43 -16.98
C GLU A 42 28.61 -4.96 -17.19
N CYS A 43 28.46 -4.13 -16.17
CA CYS A 43 28.90 -2.74 -16.22
C CYS A 43 30.42 -2.65 -16.34
N GLU A 44 31.17 -3.47 -15.60
CA GLU A 44 32.62 -3.61 -15.72
C GLU A 44 33.03 -4.08 -17.12
N ARG A 45 32.34 -5.07 -17.70
CA ARG A 45 32.55 -5.52 -19.09
C ARG A 45 32.31 -4.41 -20.10
N ARG A 46 31.21 -3.66 -20.00
CA ARG A 46 30.93 -2.50 -20.88
C ARG A 46 31.99 -1.41 -20.76
N HIS A 47 32.45 -1.13 -19.54
CA HIS A 47 33.52 -0.17 -19.30
C HIS A 47 34.89 -0.67 -19.79
N ALA A 48 35.17 -1.98 -19.75
CA ALA A 48 36.37 -2.58 -20.33
C ALA A 48 36.35 -2.49 -21.86
N LEU A 49 35.20 -2.78 -22.49
CA LEU A 49 34.96 -2.63 -23.92
C LEU A 49 35.13 -1.17 -24.38
N HIS A 50 34.56 -0.21 -23.65
CA HIS A 50 34.75 1.21 -23.97
C HIS A 50 36.19 1.68 -23.79
N ARG A 51 36.90 1.25 -22.72
CA ARG A 51 38.32 1.56 -22.54
C ARG A 51 39.21 0.96 -23.62
N GLY A 52 38.94 -0.26 -24.07
CA GLY A 52 39.60 -0.86 -25.23
C GLY A 52 39.32 -0.09 -26.52
N SER A 53 38.07 0.32 -26.74
CA SER A 53 37.66 1.06 -27.93
C SER A 53 38.18 2.50 -27.98
N THR A 54 38.42 3.16 -26.84
CA THR A 54 39.00 4.52 -26.79
C THR A 54 40.52 4.53 -26.97
N ALA A 55 41.22 3.54 -26.41
CA ALA A 55 42.66 3.40 -26.62
C ALA A 55 42.99 3.10 -28.09
N ILE A 56 42.16 2.28 -28.75
CA ILE A 56 42.28 2.01 -30.19
C ILE A 56 41.98 3.26 -31.00
N THR A 57 40.92 4.02 -30.70
CA THR A 57 40.58 5.22 -31.50
C THR A 57 41.58 6.35 -31.37
N VAL A 58 42.25 6.55 -30.22
CA VAL A 58 43.27 7.60 -30.08
C VAL A 58 44.57 7.23 -30.81
N ALA A 59 45.01 5.97 -30.72
CA ALA A 59 46.19 5.49 -31.45
C ALA A 59 45.94 5.44 -32.97
N GLN A 60 44.75 5.01 -33.39
CA GLN A 60 44.33 5.02 -34.79
C GLN A 60 44.20 6.45 -35.31
N ALA A 61 43.57 7.37 -34.56
CA ALA A 61 43.45 8.78 -34.96
C ALA A 61 44.82 9.48 -35.06
N ALA A 62 45.78 9.17 -34.18
CA ALA A 62 47.14 9.70 -34.29
C ALA A 62 47.89 9.16 -35.51
N THR A 63 47.69 7.88 -35.85
CA THR A 63 48.27 7.23 -37.03
C THR A 63 47.64 7.76 -38.33
N ASP A 64 46.32 7.91 -38.35
CA ASP A 64 45.56 8.42 -39.49
C ASP A 64 45.84 9.92 -39.73
N PHE A 65 46.03 10.70 -38.66
CA PHE A 65 46.43 12.11 -38.75
C PHE A 65 47.85 12.26 -39.34
N ALA A 66 48.81 11.45 -38.89
CA ALA A 66 50.18 11.46 -39.44
C ALA A 66 50.21 11.01 -40.92
N ALA A 67 49.40 10.01 -41.28
CA ALA A 67 49.29 9.53 -42.66
C ALA A 67 48.61 10.53 -43.60
N THR A 68 47.63 11.29 -43.09
CA THR A 68 46.86 12.25 -43.91
C THR A 68 47.62 13.56 -44.13
N TYR A 69 48.44 13.99 -43.16
CA TYR A 69 49.07 15.31 -43.18
C TYR A 69 50.61 15.29 -43.32
N GLY A 70 51.21 14.12 -43.60
CA GLY A 70 52.61 14.02 -44.03
C GLY A 70 53.63 14.49 -42.99
N GLY A 71 53.29 14.39 -41.70
CA GLY A 71 54.19 14.75 -40.61
C GLY A 71 54.99 13.55 -40.11
N ASP A 72 56.32 13.69 -40.08
CA ASP A 72 57.21 12.77 -39.37
C ASP A 72 56.80 12.73 -37.88
N PRO A 73 56.49 11.54 -37.30
CA PRO A 73 56.07 11.40 -35.91
C PRO A 73 57.10 11.90 -34.88
N ALA A 74 58.31 12.27 -35.30
CA ALA A 74 59.36 12.80 -34.43
C ALA A 74 59.29 14.33 -34.15
N THR A 75 58.38 15.10 -34.77
CA THR A 75 58.42 16.57 -34.63
C THR A 75 57.08 17.20 -34.24
N THR A 76 56.63 16.99 -33.01
CA THR A 76 55.75 17.97 -32.33
C THR A 76 56.10 17.99 -30.85
N ALA A 77 56.75 19.07 -30.43
CA ALA A 77 57.19 19.31 -29.07
C ALA A 77 56.05 19.82 -28.17
N ILE A 78 55.97 19.21 -26.97
CA ILE A 78 55.99 19.89 -25.66
C ILE A 78 55.04 21.10 -25.47
N ILE A 79 53.97 20.91 -24.68
CA ILE A 79 53.56 21.85 -23.64
C ILE A 79 53.48 21.08 -22.31
N PRO A 80 54.14 21.55 -21.23
CA PRO A 80 54.38 20.76 -20.03
C PRO A 80 53.21 20.90 -19.03
N VAL A 81 52.85 19.80 -18.37
CA VAL A 81 52.23 19.87 -17.05
C VAL A 81 53.15 19.14 -16.09
N ASN A 82 53.65 19.91 -15.14
CA ASN A 82 54.63 19.54 -14.12
C ASN A 82 54.27 18.22 -13.42
N ALA A 83 55.16 17.24 -13.55
CA ALA A 83 55.32 16.15 -12.59
C ALA A 83 56.63 16.37 -11.83
N PRO A 84 56.67 16.24 -10.49
CA PRO A 84 57.94 16.23 -9.78
C PRO A 84 58.60 14.86 -9.94
N THR A 85 59.79 14.85 -10.54
CA THR A 85 60.72 13.73 -10.51
C THR A 85 61.53 13.74 -9.22
N ALA A 86 61.47 12.63 -8.49
CA ALA A 86 62.59 12.15 -7.68
C ALA A 86 62.75 10.64 -7.93
N ALA A 87 63.75 10.30 -8.77
CA ALA A 87 64.51 9.07 -8.66
C ALA A 87 65.42 9.21 -7.41
N THR A 88 65.89 8.20 -6.69
CA THR A 88 66.09 6.77 -6.90
C THR A 88 66.45 6.22 -5.52
N ASN A 89 65.98 5.03 -5.15
CA ASN A 89 66.83 4.02 -4.52
C ASN A 89 66.11 2.67 -4.50
N ALA A 90 66.86 1.67 -4.94
CA ALA A 90 66.44 0.30 -5.06
C ALA A 90 66.32 -0.37 -3.68
N THR A 91 65.67 -1.53 -3.73
CA THR A 91 65.72 -2.65 -2.79
C THR A 91 64.83 -2.58 -1.55
N THR A 92 64.05 -3.67 -1.39
CA THR A 92 63.24 -4.09 -0.22
C THR A 92 61.87 -3.44 -0.04
N ALA A 93 60.85 -4.01 -0.71
CA ALA A 93 59.48 -4.22 -0.18
C ALA A 93 58.56 -4.81 -1.28
N ALA A 94 58.72 -6.10 -1.59
CA ALA A 94 57.59 -6.87 -2.09
C ALA A 94 56.63 -7.08 -0.90
N VAL A 95 55.32 -7.02 -1.17
CA VAL A 95 54.21 -6.94 -0.20
C VAL A 95 54.01 -5.51 0.33
N THR A 96 53.24 -4.68 -0.41
CA THR A 96 52.17 -3.77 0.07
C THR A 96 51.79 -2.77 -1.05
N THR A 97 51.19 -3.20 -2.18
CA THR A 97 50.65 -2.27 -3.20
C THR A 97 49.36 -2.72 -3.88
N SER A 98 48.78 -3.87 -3.55
CA SER A 98 47.52 -4.35 -4.18
C SER A 98 46.23 -3.74 -3.60
N THR A 99 46.30 -3.05 -2.46
CA THR A 99 45.13 -2.47 -1.78
C THR A 99 44.66 -1.14 -2.39
N GLY A 100 45.57 -0.34 -2.97
CA GLY A 100 45.23 0.97 -3.54
C GLY A 100 44.41 0.90 -4.83
N ALA A 101 44.79 0.05 -5.77
CA ALA A 101 44.09 -0.12 -7.04
C ALA A 101 42.67 -0.70 -6.86
N THR A 102 42.53 -1.65 -5.93
CA THR A 102 41.26 -2.30 -5.60
C THR A 102 40.26 -1.30 -5.00
N THR A 103 40.72 -0.38 -4.15
CA THR A 103 39.84 0.62 -3.50
C THR A 103 39.27 1.63 -4.51
N THR A 104 40.07 2.08 -5.47
CA THR A 104 39.63 3.02 -6.53
C THR A 104 38.64 2.38 -7.50
N ALA A 105 38.85 1.11 -7.86
CA ALA A 105 37.94 0.36 -8.74
C ALA A 105 36.55 0.19 -8.10
N VAL A 106 36.51 -0.26 -6.83
CA VAL A 106 35.25 -0.46 -6.07
C VAL A 106 34.46 0.84 -5.91
N THR A 107 35.16 1.96 -5.70
CA THR A 107 34.53 3.29 -5.57
C THR A 107 33.88 3.74 -6.89
N THR A 108 34.54 3.45 -8.03
CA THR A 108 34.03 3.80 -9.36
C THR A 108 32.81 2.96 -9.78
N ALA A 109 32.80 1.67 -9.46
CA ALA A 109 31.67 0.78 -9.72
C ALA A 109 30.43 1.18 -8.90
N THR A 110 30.62 1.49 -7.61
CA THR A 110 29.56 1.98 -6.70
C THR A 110 28.91 3.25 -7.25
N ALA A 111 29.71 4.24 -7.64
CA ALA A 111 29.22 5.50 -8.21
C ALA A 111 28.46 5.30 -9.53
N THR A 112 28.76 4.23 -10.27
CA THR A 112 28.06 3.89 -11.52
C THR A 112 26.71 3.25 -11.25
N VAL A 113 26.62 2.27 -10.35
CA VAL A 113 25.34 1.67 -9.95
C VAL A 113 24.41 2.70 -9.34
N GLU A 114 24.91 3.55 -8.43
CA GLU A 114 24.08 4.63 -7.88
C GLU A 114 23.54 5.56 -8.96
N ARG A 115 24.33 5.89 -9.98
CA ARG A 115 23.90 6.74 -11.09
C ARG A 115 22.82 6.06 -11.94
N CYS A 116 22.97 4.77 -12.22
CA CYS A 116 21.94 3.99 -12.91
C CYS A 116 20.64 3.97 -12.11
N LEU A 117 20.72 3.67 -10.80
CA LEU A 117 19.56 3.67 -9.91
C LEU A 117 18.85 5.02 -9.85
N ARG A 118 19.57 6.14 -9.94
CA ARG A 118 18.95 7.48 -9.99
C ARG A 118 18.13 7.74 -11.28
N GLY A 119 18.38 6.97 -12.33
CA GLY A 119 17.60 7.01 -13.57
C GLY A 119 16.26 6.27 -13.45
N GLU A 120 16.11 5.42 -12.43
CA GLU A 120 14.87 4.68 -12.20
C GLU A 120 13.78 5.58 -11.62
N PRO A 121 12.51 5.41 -12.05
CA PRO A 121 11.40 6.17 -11.50
C PRO A 121 11.33 6.06 -9.98
N PHE A 122 11.17 7.21 -9.31
CA PHE A 122 10.99 7.32 -7.87
C PHE A 122 12.20 6.93 -7.00
N ILE A 123 13.37 6.69 -7.60
CA ILE A 123 14.63 6.46 -6.88
C ILE A 123 15.50 7.72 -6.95
N GLY A 124 15.46 8.54 -5.89
CA GLY A 124 16.35 9.69 -5.74
C GLY A 124 17.76 9.30 -5.27
N ALA A 125 18.70 10.25 -5.28
CA ALA A 125 20.09 10.01 -4.88
C ALA A 125 20.23 9.34 -3.50
N PHE A 126 19.45 9.80 -2.51
CA PHE A 126 19.42 9.21 -1.17
C PHE A 126 19.02 7.73 -1.18
N ARG A 127 18.00 7.35 -1.96
CA ARG A 127 17.53 5.97 -2.08
C ARG A 127 18.52 5.09 -2.83
N ALA A 128 19.08 5.59 -3.92
CA ALA A 128 20.11 4.90 -4.67
C ALA A 128 21.28 4.51 -3.75
N SER A 129 21.74 5.44 -2.92
CA SER A 129 22.82 5.16 -1.96
C SER A 129 22.43 4.11 -0.91
N GLN A 130 21.21 4.17 -0.37
CA GLN A 130 20.72 3.15 0.55
C GLN A 130 20.66 1.75 -0.07
N ILE A 131 20.18 1.63 -1.32
CA ILE A 131 20.12 0.35 -2.04
C ILE A 131 21.53 -0.22 -2.20
N VAL A 132 22.50 0.61 -2.59
CA VAL A 132 23.88 0.18 -2.74
C VAL A 132 24.50 -0.22 -1.40
N GLN A 133 24.24 0.52 -0.31
CA GLN A 133 24.69 0.14 1.04
C GLN A 133 24.11 -1.21 1.47
N LEU A 134 22.80 -1.43 1.25
CA LEU A 134 22.12 -2.67 1.59
C LEU A 134 22.69 -3.85 0.81
N ALA A 135 22.88 -3.69 -0.51
CA ALA A 135 23.45 -4.74 -1.35
C ALA A 135 24.88 -5.12 -0.93
N ARG A 136 25.69 -4.13 -0.51
CA ARG A 136 27.09 -4.36 -0.14
C ARG A 136 27.29 -4.87 1.28
N THR A 137 26.45 -4.45 2.22
CA THR A 137 26.70 -4.64 3.65
C THR A 137 25.58 -5.36 4.39
N GLY A 138 24.48 -5.68 3.70
CA GLY A 138 23.25 -6.21 4.31
C GLY A 138 22.47 -5.17 5.11
N THR A 139 22.92 -3.91 5.18
CA THR A 139 22.30 -2.85 5.99
C THR A 139 22.55 -1.46 5.39
N CYS A 140 21.88 -0.44 5.92
CA CYS A 140 22.19 0.96 5.67
C CYS A 140 21.99 1.78 6.95
N GLU A 141 22.47 3.03 6.96
CA GLU A 141 22.37 3.89 8.15
C GLU A 141 20.91 4.12 8.60
N ALA A 142 19.98 4.25 7.64
CA ALA A 142 18.57 4.42 7.95
C ALA A 142 17.94 3.16 8.58
N LEU A 143 18.36 1.97 8.16
CA LEU A 143 17.91 0.72 8.77
C LEU A 143 18.45 0.58 10.19
N ARG A 144 19.76 0.81 10.39
CA ARG A 144 20.38 0.79 11.72
C ARG A 144 19.72 1.79 12.66
N ALA A 145 19.44 2.99 12.18
CA ALA A 145 18.73 4.00 12.96
C ALA A 145 17.33 3.55 13.37
N PHE A 146 16.59 2.91 12.46
CA PHE A 146 15.28 2.36 12.78
C PHE A 146 15.37 1.24 13.83
N GLU A 147 16.33 0.34 13.70
CA GLU A 147 16.56 -0.77 14.64
C GLU A 147 17.01 -0.27 16.02
N ALA A 148 17.79 0.82 16.06
CA ALA A 148 18.22 1.49 17.28
C ALA A 148 17.14 2.43 17.88
N ASP A 149 15.92 2.45 17.32
CA ASP A 149 14.85 3.37 17.71
C ASP A 149 15.26 4.86 17.65
N GLU A 150 16.23 5.19 16.79
CA GLU A 150 16.64 6.56 16.50
C GLU A 150 15.70 7.23 15.48
N ALA A 151 15.72 8.56 15.42
CA ALA A 151 14.99 9.28 14.40
C ALA A 151 15.51 8.90 13.00
N PRO A 152 14.66 8.56 12.02
CA PRO A 152 15.11 8.27 10.67
C PRO A 152 15.77 9.49 10.04
N LEU A 153 16.66 9.24 9.09
CA LEU A 153 17.24 10.28 8.25
C LEU A 153 16.21 10.74 7.20
N ASP A 154 16.20 12.03 6.89
CA ASP A 154 15.50 12.59 5.74
C ASP A 154 16.34 12.49 4.47
N SER A 155 15.80 12.99 3.34
CA SER A 155 16.47 12.95 2.05
C SER A 155 17.77 13.77 1.99
N THR A 156 18.01 14.65 2.97
CA THR A 156 19.26 15.41 3.11
C THR A 156 20.31 14.68 3.94
N GLY A 157 19.97 13.51 4.49
CA GLY A 157 20.81 12.79 5.45
C GLY A 157 20.73 13.36 6.87
N ALA A 158 19.84 14.32 7.14
CA ALA A 158 19.65 14.86 8.48
C ALA A 158 18.63 14.04 9.27
N ARG A 159 18.84 13.91 10.59
CA ARG A 159 17.85 13.31 11.49
C ARG A 159 16.55 14.11 11.46
N ARG A 160 15.42 13.43 11.27
CA ARG A 160 14.11 14.09 11.30
C ARG A 160 13.87 14.73 12.66
N ARG A 161 13.62 16.04 12.64
CA ARG A 161 13.23 16.82 13.80
C ARG A 161 11.82 16.46 14.26
N PRO A 162 11.49 16.67 15.55
CA PRO A 162 10.11 16.56 16.02
C PRO A 162 9.16 17.41 15.17
N THR A 163 7.93 16.91 15.01
CA THR A 163 6.85 17.65 14.33
C THR A 163 6.44 18.89 15.13
N SER A 164 5.71 19.81 14.50
CA SER A 164 5.08 20.97 15.17
C SER A 164 4.21 20.56 16.36
N ALA A 165 3.61 19.36 16.31
CA ALA A 165 2.84 18.75 17.39
C ALA A 165 3.71 18.11 18.50
N GLY A 166 5.03 18.31 18.48
CA GLY A 166 5.97 17.76 19.48
C GLY A 166 6.22 16.25 19.37
N ARG A 167 5.62 15.57 18.38
CA ARG A 167 5.86 14.13 18.15
C ARG A 167 7.28 13.91 17.64
N THR A 168 8.01 13.02 18.28
CA THR A 168 9.38 12.67 17.86
C THR A 168 9.34 11.67 16.71
N ALA A 169 10.32 11.70 15.82
CA ALA A 169 10.50 10.66 14.81
C ALA A 169 11.30 9.46 15.35
N ALA A 170 11.91 9.59 16.54
CA ALA A 170 12.56 8.52 17.27
C ALA A 170 11.53 7.51 17.84
N GLY A 171 12.00 6.34 18.23
CA GLY A 171 11.16 5.26 18.73
C GLY A 171 10.31 4.60 17.67
N ALA A 172 10.71 4.66 16.42
CA ALA A 172 9.88 4.24 15.31
C ALA A 172 9.54 2.73 15.36
N ALA A 173 10.47 1.89 15.81
CA ALA A 173 10.23 0.45 15.98
C ALA A 173 9.33 0.19 17.19
N ALA A 174 9.54 0.88 18.31
CA ALA A 174 8.67 0.81 19.48
C ALA A 174 7.23 1.26 19.18
N LYS A 175 7.07 2.42 18.54
CA LYS A 175 5.77 2.94 18.07
C LYS A 175 5.08 1.96 17.14
N LEU A 176 5.83 1.34 16.22
CA LEU A 176 5.31 0.32 15.33
C LEU A 176 4.81 -0.91 16.10
N ARG A 177 5.62 -1.46 17.02
CA ARG A 177 5.24 -2.60 17.88
C ARG A 177 3.95 -2.31 18.64
N LEU A 178 3.85 -1.14 19.27
CA LEU A 178 2.65 -0.71 19.98
C LEU A 178 1.43 -0.61 19.04
N SER A 179 1.58 0.03 17.88
CA SER A 179 0.47 0.21 16.91
C SER A 179 -0.07 -1.08 16.29
N ARG A 180 0.61 -2.22 16.47
CA ARG A 180 0.11 -3.54 16.08
C ARG A 180 -0.94 -4.10 17.03
N ILE A 181 -1.09 -3.52 18.22
CA ILE A 181 -2.11 -3.93 19.18
C ILE A 181 -3.48 -3.53 18.63
N LEU A 182 -4.39 -4.51 18.52
CA LEU A 182 -5.74 -4.27 18.04
C LEU A 182 -6.45 -3.23 18.92
N GLY A 183 -6.98 -2.17 18.31
CA GLY A 183 -7.60 -1.06 19.01
C GLY A 183 -6.66 0.08 19.41
N LEU A 184 -5.36 -0.01 19.13
CA LEU A 184 -4.38 1.06 19.36
C LEU A 184 -3.89 1.67 18.04
N SER A 185 -4.27 2.92 17.77
CA SER A 185 -3.82 3.62 16.55
C SER A 185 -2.35 4.02 16.61
N SER A 186 -1.73 4.26 15.45
CA SER A 186 -0.37 4.82 15.34
C SER A 186 -0.21 6.13 16.11
N LEU A 187 -1.19 7.03 16.00
CA LEU A 187 -1.21 8.29 16.73
C LEU A 187 -1.18 8.08 18.25
N ARG A 188 -1.97 7.13 18.76
CA ARG A 188 -1.98 6.80 20.19
C ARG A 188 -0.70 6.11 20.63
N ALA A 189 -0.16 5.20 19.83
CA ALA A 189 1.14 4.58 20.08
C ALA A 189 2.26 5.64 20.13
N GLY A 190 2.22 6.63 19.24
CA GLY A 190 3.11 7.80 19.26
C GLY A 190 2.98 8.62 20.54
N ALA A 191 1.74 8.93 20.96
CA ALA A 191 1.49 9.68 22.19
C ALA A 191 1.92 8.91 23.46
N LEU A 192 1.67 7.60 23.50
CA LEU A 192 2.14 6.71 24.56
C LEU A 192 3.67 6.73 24.69
N TYR A 193 4.36 6.63 23.55
CA TYR A 193 5.81 6.69 23.47
C TYR A 193 6.29 8.07 23.93
N ASP A 194 5.87 9.14 23.28
CA ASP A 194 6.35 10.51 23.53
C ASP A 194 5.80 11.15 24.83
N HIS A 195 5.03 10.39 25.64
CA HIS A 195 4.36 10.87 26.87
C HIS A 195 3.49 12.12 26.64
N LEU A 196 2.85 12.17 25.47
CA LEU A 196 1.97 13.26 25.09
C LEU A 196 0.57 13.06 25.68
N PRO A 197 -0.23 14.14 25.79
CA PRO A 197 -1.61 14.04 26.21
C PRO A 197 -2.44 13.10 25.31
N LEU A 198 -3.25 12.27 25.96
CA LEU A 198 -4.14 11.29 25.36
C LEU A 198 -5.57 11.86 25.31
N GLY A 199 -6.04 12.15 24.10
CA GLY A 199 -7.41 12.59 23.87
C GLY A 199 -7.69 14.07 24.19
N PRO A 200 -8.95 14.51 24.04
CA PRO A 200 -9.33 15.92 24.08
C PRO A 200 -9.22 16.55 25.47
N HIS A 201 -9.22 15.75 26.53
CA HIS A 201 -9.13 16.22 27.91
C HIS A 201 -7.69 16.32 28.43
N GLY A 202 -6.70 16.09 27.56
CA GLY A 202 -5.30 16.25 27.92
C GLY A 202 -4.77 15.27 28.98
N GLN A 203 -5.46 14.13 29.18
CA GLN A 203 -5.06 13.13 30.16
C GLN A 203 -3.69 12.54 29.83
N ARG A 204 -2.83 12.34 30.82
CA ARG A 204 -1.51 11.72 30.63
C ARG A 204 -1.39 10.48 31.49
N LEU A 205 -0.62 9.51 31.03
CA LEU A 205 -0.20 8.39 31.87
C LEU A 205 0.84 8.87 32.89
N SER A 206 1.04 8.09 33.95
CA SER A 206 2.07 8.38 34.96
C SER A 206 3.49 8.37 34.37
N LYS A 207 3.73 7.57 33.32
CA LYS A 207 5.03 7.40 32.65
C LYS A 207 4.86 7.12 31.14
N PRO A 208 5.90 7.34 30.31
CA PRO A 208 5.89 6.87 28.92
C PRO A 208 5.78 5.35 28.83
N VAL A 209 5.23 4.87 27.71
CA VAL A 209 5.14 3.43 27.39
C VAL A 209 5.89 3.17 26.09
N ARG A 210 6.92 2.32 26.17
CA ARG A 210 7.87 1.96 25.10
C ARG A 210 7.68 0.52 24.63
N THR A 211 7.17 -0.36 25.50
CA THR A 211 6.96 -1.78 25.19
C THR A 211 5.52 -2.23 25.46
N ILE A 212 5.16 -3.39 24.90
CA ILE A 212 3.85 -4.02 25.15
C ILE A 212 3.75 -4.48 26.62
N ASP A 213 4.85 -4.95 27.22
CA ASP A 213 4.85 -5.37 28.62
C ASP A 213 4.66 -4.19 29.57
N GLU A 214 5.27 -3.03 29.29
CA GLU A 214 4.98 -1.80 30.01
C GLU A 214 3.51 -1.39 29.91
N LEU A 215 2.89 -1.60 28.75
CA LEU A 215 1.48 -1.33 28.54
C LEU A 215 0.58 -2.28 29.35
N ARG A 216 0.99 -3.56 29.48
CA ARG A 216 0.30 -4.58 30.29
C ARG A 216 0.38 -4.30 31.80
N MET A 217 1.44 -3.62 32.23
CA MET A 217 1.65 -3.24 33.64
C MET A 217 0.86 -2.00 34.07
N LEU A 218 0.18 -1.29 33.15
CA LEU A 218 -0.62 -0.13 33.51
C LEU A 218 -1.80 -0.52 34.42
N SER A 219 -2.13 0.39 35.34
CA SER A 219 -3.31 0.22 36.20
C SER A 219 -4.61 0.19 35.38
N HIS A 220 -5.68 -0.35 35.97
CA HIS A 220 -6.99 -0.35 35.33
C HIS A 220 -7.43 1.08 34.95
N ASP A 221 -7.15 2.07 35.80
CA ASP A 221 -7.49 3.47 35.56
C ASP A 221 -6.72 4.08 34.39
N GLU A 222 -5.43 3.78 34.27
CA GLU A 222 -4.61 4.21 33.14
C GLU A 222 -5.06 3.55 31.83
N LEU A 223 -5.43 2.27 31.86
CA LEU A 223 -6.01 1.59 30.70
C LEU A 223 -7.36 2.20 30.30
N ARG A 224 -8.17 2.70 31.25
CA ARG A 224 -9.41 3.43 30.95
C ARG A 224 -9.17 4.74 30.21
N VAL A 225 -8.07 5.44 30.48
CA VAL A 225 -7.68 6.67 29.74
C VAL A 225 -7.44 6.37 28.26
N LEU A 226 -6.82 5.22 27.94
CA LEU A 226 -6.60 4.77 26.56
C LEU A 226 -7.88 4.34 25.85
N SER A 227 -8.91 4.10 26.63
CA SER A 227 -10.14 3.42 26.28
C SER A 227 -11.29 4.42 26.07
N SER A 228 -11.14 5.41 25.21
CA SER A 228 -12.22 6.38 24.96
C SER A 228 -13.51 5.69 24.45
N SER A 229 -14.61 5.92 25.16
CA SER A 229 -16.08 5.74 24.94
C SER A 229 -16.65 4.63 24.04
N SER A 230 -15.96 4.09 23.04
CA SER A 230 -16.43 2.95 22.22
C SER A 230 -15.36 1.89 21.96
N GLY A 231 -14.06 2.21 22.14
CA GLY A 231 -12.94 1.30 21.87
C GLY A 231 -12.36 0.56 23.08
N ALA A 232 -12.84 0.85 24.29
CA ALA A 232 -12.28 0.40 25.55
C ALA A 232 -12.05 -1.11 25.66
N ARG A 233 -13.13 -1.86 25.45
CA ARG A 233 -13.13 -3.33 25.52
C ARG A 233 -12.28 -3.94 24.42
N GLY A 234 -12.33 -3.32 23.24
CA GLY A 234 -11.52 -3.68 22.09
C GLY A 234 -10.03 -3.66 22.34
N PHE A 235 -9.55 -2.56 22.89
CA PHE A 235 -8.15 -2.36 23.19
C PHE A 235 -7.64 -3.35 24.24
N LYS A 236 -8.37 -3.53 25.35
CA LYS A 236 -7.98 -4.49 26.39
C LYS A 236 -7.89 -5.91 25.83
N PHE A 237 -8.90 -6.34 25.06
CA PHE A 237 -8.90 -7.65 24.40
C PHE A 237 -7.73 -7.79 23.41
N GLY A 238 -7.47 -6.75 22.62
CA GLY A 238 -6.36 -6.70 21.68
C GLY A 238 -4.99 -6.78 22.35
N LEU A 239 -4.84 -6.23 23.55
CA LEU A 239 -3.62 -6.29 24.36
C LEU A 239 -3.42 -7.68 24.99
N GLU A 240 -4.49 -8.27 25.51
CA GLU A 240 -4.49 -9.59 26.14
C GLU A 240 -4.17 -10.71 25.14
N HIS A 241 -4.69 -10.60 23.91
CA HIS A 241 -4.52 -11.61 22.86
C HIS A 241 -3.60 -11.16 21.73
N HIS A 242 -2.69 -10.20 21.98
CA HIS A 242 -1.87 -9.57 20.96
C HIS A 242 -1.12 -10.58 20.08
N GLU A 243 -0.43 -11.54 20.70
CA GLU A 243 0.40 -12.52 20.02
C GLU A 243 -0.42 -13.41 19.08
N GLN A 244 -1.61 -13.86 19.53
CA GLN A 244 -2.51 -14.66 18.70
C GLN A 244 -3.09 -13.85 17.53
N LEU A 245 -3.50 -12.61 17.79
CA LEU A 245 -4.10 -11.73 16.78
C LEU A 245 -3.10 -11.15 15.77
N GLN A 246 -1.79 -11.28 16.04
CA GLN A 246 -0.72 -10.92 15.10
C GLN A 246 -0.10 -12.12 14.38
N ALA A 247 -0.37 -13.34 14.85
CA ALA A 247 0.08 -14.54 14.17
C ALA A 247 -0.50 -14.58 12.74
N GLU A 248 0.30 -15.08 11.80
CA GLU A 248 -0.18 -15.31 10.45
C GLU A 248 -1.36 -16.28 10.47
N LEU A 249 -2.41 -15.93 9.73
CA LEU A 249 -3.59 -16.78 9.61
C LEU A 249 -3.25 -17.97 8.69
N PRO A 250 -3.40 -19.23 9.13
CA PRO A 250 -3.20 -20.36 8.22
C PRO A 250 -4.23 -20.33 7.09
N MET A 251 -3.82 -20.65 5.85
CA MET A 251 -4.74 -20.68 4.71
C MET A 251 -5.90 -21.67 4.89
N ALA A 252 -5.67 -22.78 5.60
CA ALA A 252 -6.73 -23.72 5.95
C ALA A 252 -7.83 -23.06 6.81
N THR A 253 -7.43 -22.27 7.81
CA THR A 253 -8.35 -21.48 8.63
C THR A 253 -9.05 -20.41 7.80
N ALA A 254 -8.34 -19.71 6.90
CA ALA A 254 -9.00 -18.73 6.02
C ALA A 254 -10.07 -19.38 5.11
N ARG A 255 -9.81 -20.58 4.58
CA ARG A 255 -10.80 -21.36 3.80
C ARG A 255 -11.98 -21.77 4.65
N GLU A 256 -11.75 -22.17 5.90
CA GLU A 256 -12.82 -22.42 6.87
C GLU A 256 -13.70 -21.19 7.06
N VAL A 257 -13.10 -20.02 7.35
CA VAL A 257 -13.83 -18.76 7.54
C VAL A 257 -14.70 -18.47 6.30
N LEU A 258 -14.12 -18.54 5.10
CA LEU A 258 -14.86 -18.28 3.86
C LEU A 258 -16.03 -19.25 3.66
N CYS A 259 -15.80 -20.55 3.89
CA CYS A 259 -16.83 -21.58 3.75
C CYS A 259 -17.99 -21.32 4.71
N VAL A 260 -17.69 -21.12 6.00
CA VAL A 260 -18.72 -20.90 7.03
C VAL A 260 -19.46 -19.59 6.80
N VAL A 261 -18.76 -18.51 6.43
CA VAL A 261 -19.39 -17.22 6.10
C VAL A 261 -20.32 -17.36 4.89
N ARG A 262 -19.87 -18.05 3.83
CA ARG A 262 -20.68 -18.31 2.62
C ARG A 262 -21.94 -19.10 2.94
N GLN A 263 -21.81 -20.21 3.67
CA GLN A 263 -22.95 -21.04 4.06
C GLN A 263 -23.92 -20.26 4.95
N THR A 264 -23.39 -19.51 5.93
CA THR A 264 -24.22 -18.75 6.87
C THR A 264 -24.98 -17.63 6.15
N VAL A 265 -24.33 -16.85 5.27
CA VAL A 265 -25.02 -15.76 4.57
C VAL A 265 -26.08 -16.28 3.61
N ARG A 266 -25.84 -17.42 2.94
CA ARG A 266 -26.83 -18.09 2.08
C ARG A 266 -28.01 -18.63 2.88
N PHE A 267 -27.74 -19.29 4.01
CA PHE A 267 -28.78 -19.78 4.90
C PHE A 267 -29.69 -18.64 5.38
N GLN A 268 -29.10 -17.55 5.88
CA GLN A 268 -29.85 -16.36 6.30
C GLN A 268 -30.66 -15.73 5.16
N ALA A 269 -30.16 -15.77 3.91
CA ALA A 269 -30.90 -15.33 2.73
C ALA A 269 -32.12 -16.23 2.43
N SER A 270 -31.92 -17.55 2.47
CA SER A 270 -32.93 -18.54 2.09
C SER A 270 -34.12 -18.60 3.06
N GLU A 271 -33.85 -18.56 4.36
CA GLU A 271 -34.87 -18.52 5.42
C GLU A 271 -35.84 -17.34 5.23
N ARG A 272 -35.31 -16.21 4.72
CA ARG A 272 -36.10 -15.01 4.45
C ARG A 272 -36.89 -15.09 3.16
N ALA A 273 -36.27 -15.59 2.11
CA ALA A 273 -36.92 -15.68 0.81
C ALA A 273 -38.08 -16.70 0.79
N ARG A 274 -38.16 -17.61 1.78
CA ARG A 274 -39.05 -18.79 1.79
C ARG A 274 -38.93 -19.61 0.50
N LEU A 275 -37.81 -19.47 -0.19
CA LEU A 275 -37.50 -20.08 -1.47
C LEU A 275 -36.19 -20.81 -1.26
N GLN A 276 -36.29 -22.08 -0.88
CA GLN A 276 -35.19 -23.02 -0.97
C GLN A 276 -34.97 -23.23 -2.47
N ARG A 277 -33.97 -22.54 -3.03
CA ARG A 277 -33.49 -22.82 -4.38
C ARG A 277 -32.23 -23.62 -4.23
N ASP A 278 -32.14 -24.74 -4.94
CA ASP A 278 -30.95 -25.59 -5.03
C ASP A 278 -29.88 -24.90 -5.89
N CYS A 279 -29.42 -23.72 -5.45
CA CYS A 279 -28.32 -23.00 -6.09
C CYS A 279 -27.02 -23.73 -5.66
N ALA A 280 -26.35 -24.43 -6.59
CA ALA A 280 -25.13 -25.20 -6.32
C ALA A 280 -24.02 -24.33 -5.71
N ASP A 281 -23.22 -24.89 -4.80
CA ASP A 281 -22.37 -24.10 -3.92
C ASP A 281 -21.29 -23.25 -4.63
N ASP A 282 -20.85 -23.70 -5.81
CA ASP A 282 -19.77 -23.07 -6.57
C ASP A 282 -20.24 -22.22 -7.76
N VAL A 283 -21.55 -22.16 -8.02
CA VAL A 283 -22.08 -21.36 -9.13
C VAL A 283 -22.41 -19.95 -8.64
N GLN A 284 -21.86 -18.93 -9.30
CA GLN A 284 -22.24 -17.52 -9.11
C GLN A 284 -23.66 -17.27 -9.64
N CYS A 285 -24.64 -17.77 -8.91
CA CYS A 285 -26.04 -17.66 -9.23
C CYS A 285 -26.59 -16.27 -8.94
N GLU A 286 -27.65 -15.88 -9.63
CA GLU A 286 -28.29 -14.57 -9.44
C GLU A 286 -29.26 -14.52 -8.24
N CYS A 287 -29.52 -15.68 -7.61
CA CYS A 287 -30.47 -15.90 -6.50
C CYS A 287 -29.89 -15.67 -5.10
N CYS A 288 -28.57 -15.71 -4.93
CA CYS A 288 -27.96 -15.85 -3.61
C CYS A 288 -26.87 -14.82 -3.33
N TRP A 289 -26.64 -14.62 -2.05
CA TRP A 289 -25.48 -13.88 -1.55
C TRP A 289 -24.21 -14.72 -1.72
N HIS A 290 -23.15 -14.02 -2.12
CA HIS A 290 -21.84 -14.57 -2.37
C HIS A 290 -20.84 -14.03 -1.36
N ALA A 291 -19.81 -14.82 -1.09
CA ALA A 291 -18.67 -14.45 -0.28
C ALA A 291 -17.39 -14.88 -0.99
N GLU A 292 -16.43 -13.97 -1.05
CA GLU A 292 -15.13 -14.19 -1.70
C GLU A 292 -13.99 -13.55 -0.90
N PHE A 293 -12.79 -14.10 -1.03
CA PHE A 293 -11.59 -13.47 -0.49
C PHE A 293 -11.32 -12.17 -1.20
N VAL A 294 -10.94 -11.16 -0.42
CA VAL A 294 -10.25 -9.96 -0.90
C VAL A 294 -8.93 -9.82 -0.12
N GLY A 295 -8.31 -8.64 -0.11
CA GLY A 295 -7.10 -8.37 0.64
C GLY A 295 -5.90 -9.25 0.28
N GLY A 296 -5.15 -9.63 1.31
CA GLY A 296 -3.92 -10.44 1.17
C GLY A 296 -4.17 -11.81 0.55
N ALA A 297 -5.21 -12.51 1.02
CA ALA A 297 -5.54 -13.86 0.57
C ALA A 297 -5.79 -13.93 -0.94
N ARG A 298 -6.49 -12.93 -1.49
CA ARG A 298 -6.76 -12.86 -2.93
C ARG A 298 -5.52 -12.55 -3.77
N ARG A 299 -4.61 -11.70 -3.28
CA ARG A 299 -3.45 -11.24 -4.05
C ARG A 299 -2.19 -12.09 -3.89
N ARG A 300 -2.05 -12.82 -2.80
CA ARG A 300 -0.85 -13.64 -2.54
C ARG A 300 -1.14 -15.13 -2.54
N GLY A 301 -2.42 -15.51 -2.59
CA GLY A 301 -2.85 -16.89 -2.32
C GLY A 301 -2.76 -17.28 -0.84
N THR A 302 -2.26 -16.39 0.03
CA THR A 302 -2.13 -16.57 1.48
C THR A 302 -2.60 -15.31 2.23
N PRO A 303 -3.40 -15.47 3.30
CA PRO A 303 -3.82 -14.35 4.14
C PRO A 303 -2.63 -13.76 4.90
N GLY A 304 -2.82 -12.57 5.48
CA GLY A 304 -1.83 -11.98 6.39
C GLY A 304 -2.13 -12.34 7.84
N HIS A 305 -2.23 -11.30 8.67
CA HIS A 305 -2.66 -11.39 10.06
C HIS A 305 -4.20 -11.34 10.20
N ASP A 306 -4.91 -11.13 9.09
CA ASP A 306 -6.36 -11.07 8.98
C ASP A 306 -6.88 -11.76 7.70
N CYS A 307 -8.19 -12.04 7.70
CA CYS A 307 -8.95 -12.50 6.55
C CYS A 307 -9.99 -11.48 6.13
N ASP A 308 -9.82 -10.88 4.96
CA ASP A 308 -10.81 -9.97 4.37
C ASP A 308 -11.79 -10.74 3.47
N ILE A 309 -13.09 -10.58 3.70
CA ILE A 309 -14.17 -11.22 2.94
C ILE A 309 -15.13 -10.17 2.42
N LEU A 310 -15.32 -10.16 1.11
CA LEU A 310 -16.34 -9.35 0.45
C LEU A 310 -17.62 -10.15 0.25
N LEU A 311 -18.72 -9.60 0.75
CA LEU A 311 -20.08 -10.09 0.62
C LEU A 311 -20.80 -9.28 -0.45
N TRP A 312 -21.47 -9.95 -1.38
CA TRP A 312 -22.20 -9.27 -2.46
C TRP A 312 -23.37 -10.08 -2.97
N HIS A 313 -24.31 -9.41 -3.65
CA HIS A 313 -25.41 -10.04 -4.36
C HIS A 313 -25.48 -9.47 -5.77
N ARG A 314 -25.89 -10.27 -6.76
CA ARG A 314 -25.91 -9.84 -8.17
C ARG A 314 -27.04 -8.86 -8.50
N ARG A 315 -28.09 -8.85 -7.68
CA ARG A 315 -29.33 -8.10 -7.92
C ARG A 315 -29.83 -7.29 -6.73
N GLU A 316 -29.26 -7.52 -5.54
CA GLU A 316 -29.76 -6.95 -4.29
C GLU A 316 -28.69 -6.03 -3.71
N ALA A 317 -29.14 -4.91 -3.14
CA ALA A 317 -28.27 -4.04 -2.36
C ALA A 317 -28.01 -4.64 -0.97
N ALA A 318 -27.01 -4.11 -0.25
CA ALA A 318 -26.63 -4.49 1.11
C ALA A 318 -27.78 -4.53 2.14
N SER A 319 -28.86 -3.78 1.89
CA SER A 319 -30.09 -3.78 2.70
C SER A 319 -31.09 -4.82 2.20
N TRP A 320 -31.55 -5.67 3.10
CA TRP A 320 -32.63 -6.62 2.85
C TRP A 320 -33.99 -5.91 2.78
N GLY A 321 -34.31 -5.30 1.65
CA GLY A 321 -35.67 -4.79 1.39
C GLY A 321 -36.18 -3.71 2.36
N GLU A 322 -37.50 -3.48 2.33
CA GLU A 322 -38.15 -2.40 3.08
C GLU A 322 -38.09 -2.62 4.60
N GLY A 323 -37.24 -1.85 5.30
CA GLY A 323 -37.30 -1.69 6.75
C GLY A 323 -36.36 -2.58 7.57
N GLU A 324 -35.58 -3.48 6.98
CA GLU A 324 -34.64 -4.32 7.72
C GLU A 324 -33.16 -3.92 7.57
N ALA A 325 -32.41 -4.22 8.63
CA ALA A 325 -31.00 -3.91 8.76
C ALA A 325 -30.13 -4.73 7.78
N CYS A 326 -28.99 -4.15 7.40
CA CYS A 326 -27.91 -4.74 6.60
C CYS A 326 -27.68 -6.25 6.87
N VAL A 327 -27.35 -7.02 5.82
CA VAL A 327 -26.99 -8.46 5.87
C VAL A 327 -25.97 -8.83 6.92
N LEU A 328 -25.15 -7.87 7.29
CA LEU A 328 -24.12 -8.01 8.29
C LEU A 328 -24.69 -8.42 9.66
N TYR A 329 -25.79 -7.86 10.16
CA TYR A 329 -26.26 -8.19 11.51
C TYR A 329 -26.79 -9.63 11.67
N PRO A 330 -27.70 -10.13 10.80
CA PRO A 330 -28.13 -11.52 10.86
C PRO A 330 -26.95 -12.49 10.75
N LEU A 331 -26.00 -12.20 9.85
CA LEU A 331 -24.78 -12.98 9.69
C LEU A 331 -23.94 -13.00 10.97
N LEU A 332 -23.61 -11.84 11.55
CA LEU A 332 -22.82 -11.74 12.77
C LEU A 332 -23.48 -12.50 13.93
N ARG A 333 -24.79 -12.33 14.14
CA ARG A 333 -25.51 -13.05 15.20
C ARG A 333 -25.49 -14.57 14.99
N ALA A 334 -25.62 -15.04 13.75
CA ALA A 334 -25.56 -16.46 13.44
C ALA A 334 -24.16 -17.03 13.73
N LEU A 335 -23.10 -16.32 13.33
CA LEU A 335 -21.72 -16.72 13.59
C LEU A 335 -21.37 -16.67 15.10
N GLU A 336 -21.86 -15.68 15.84
CA GLU A 336 -21.72 -15.60 17.30
C GLU A 336 -22.43 -16.77 18.00
N ARG A 337 -23.68 -17.10 17.60
CA ARG A 337 -24.41 -18.26 18.14
C ARG A 337 -23.71 -19.58 17.84
N ALA A 338 -23.07 -19.68 16.68
CA ALA A 338 -22.26 -20.83 16.30
C ALA A 338 -20.89 -20.88 17.01
N GLY A 339 -20.59 -19.91 17.89
CA GLY A 339 -19.31 -19.84 18.61
C GLY A 339 -18.10 -19.48 17.74
N ARG A 340 -18.33 -19.00 16.51
CA ARG A 340 -17.29 -18.68 15.52
C ARG A 340 -16.77 -17.26 15.62
N LEU A 341 -17.53 -16.35 16.21
CA LEU A 341 -17.08 -14.99 16.52
C LEU A 341 -17.01 -14.78 18.02
N VAL A 342 -16.02 -13.99 18.45
CA VAL A 342 -15.99 -13.45 19.79
C VAL A 342 -17.08 -12.36 19.89
N PRO A 343 -18.05 -12.48 20.81
CA PRO A 343 -19.11 -11.48 20.94
C PRO A 343 -18.56 -10.10 21.30
N ALA A 344 -19.18 -9.03 20.78
CA ALA A 344 -18.87 -7.63 21.15
C ALA A 344 -18.80 -7.38 22.67
N THR A 345 -19.56 -8.13 23.48
CA THR A 345 -19.53 -7.99 24.94
C THR A 345 -18.21 -8.44 25.56
N ASN A 346 -17.53 -9.39 24.92
CA ASN A 346 -16.38 -10.12 25.46
C ASN A 346 -15.09 -9.88 24.67
N GLY A 347 -15.12 -9.10 23.59
CA GLY A 347 -13.93 -8.84 22.78
C GLY A 347 -14.04 -7.63 21.86
N TRP A 348 -13.31 -7.66 20.75
CA TRP A 348 -13.34 -6.61 19.75
C TRP A 348 -14.25 -6.97 18.57
N GLN A 349 -15.26 -6.14 18.38
CA GLN A 349 -16.12 -6.16 17.20
C GLN A 349 -16.50 -4.71 16.88
N MET A 350 -16.10 -4.23 15.71
CA MET A 350 -16.42 -2.90 15.25
C MET A 350 -17.32 -3.01 14.02
N VAL A 351 -18.60 -2.68 14.18
CA VAL A 351 -19.58 -2.67 13.09
C VAL A 351 -19.79 -1.23 12.63
N SER A 352 -19.46 -0.96 11.36
CA SER A 352 -19.73 0.32 10.71
C SER A 352 -20.88 0.14 9.72
N LEU A 353 -22.03 0.73 10.03
CA LEU A 353 -23.18 0.78 9.14
C LEU A 353 -23.37 2.18 8.58
N HIS A 354 -22.99 2.35 7.32
CA HIS A 354 -23.11 3.61 6.61
C HIS A 354 -24.40 3.65 5.79
N HIS A 355 -24.86 2.51 5.27
CA HIS A 355 -26.09 2.43 4.47
C HIS A 355 -27.36 2.45 5.32
N ALA A 356 -27.39 1.66 6.39
CA ALA A 356 -28.58 1.50 7.23
C ALA A 356 -29.06 2.81 7.90
N LYS A 357 -28.17 3.80 8.05
CA LYS A 357 -28.50 5.08 8.73
C LYS A 357 -29.01 6.18 7.80
N ARG A 358 -28.95 6.02 6.47
CA ARG A 358 -28.99 7.17 5.54
C ARG A 358 -30.01 7.12 4.41
N LEU A 359 -30.67 5.98 4.19
CA LEU A 359 -31.70 5.86 3.16
C LEU A 359 -33.03 5.50 3.82
N PRO A 360 -34.07 6.36 3.78
CA PRO A 360 -35.42 5.95 4.11
C PRO A 360 -35.89 4.96 3.04
N LEU A 361 -35.77 3.66 3.35
CA LEU A 361 -36.12 2.53 2.46
C LEU A 361 -37.64 2.38 2.21
N ARG A 362 -38.45 3.38 2.56
CA ARG A 362 -39.89 3.39 2.25
C ARG A 362 -40.10 4.12 0.92
N GLY A 363 -40.05 3.36 -0.17
CA GLY A 363 -40.34 3.88 -1.50
C GLY A 363 -39.61 3.07 -2.56
N ARG A 364 -40.36 2.73 -3.62
CA ARG A 364 -39.97 1.99 -4.83
C ARG A 364 -38.50 2.14 -5.25
N ARG A 365 -37.98 1.13 -5.96
CA ARG A 365 -36.72 1.11 -6.76
C ARG A 365 -36.69 2.19 -7.86
N ASP A 366 -36.98 3.43 -7.52
CA ASP A 366 -36.73 4.61 -8.33
C ASP A 366 -35.23 4.92 -8.20
N GLY A 367 -34.59 5.28 -9.31
CA GLY A 367 -33.18 5.68 -9.35
C GLY A 367 -32.79 6.83 -8.39
N SER A 368 -33.72 7.44 -7.66
CA SER A 368 -33.50 8.44 -6.62
C SER A 368 -32.66 7.92 -5.45
N VAL A 369 -32.85 6.68 -5.01
CA VAL A 369 -32.07 6.07 -3.92
C VAL A 369 -30.61 5.89 -4.32
N LEU A 370 -30.37 5.38 -5.54
CA LEU A 370 -29.02 5.27 -6.10
C LEU A 370 -28.38 6.65 -6.28
N ARG A 371 -29.12 7.65 -6.74
CA ARG A 371 -28.64 9.04 -6.86
C ARG A 371 -28.29 9.65 -5.51
N GLN A 372 -29.07 9.40 -4.46
CA GLN A 372 -28.78 9.88 -3.10
C GLN A 372 -27.54 9.20 -2.52
N HIS A 373 -27.40 7.88 -2.70
CA HIS A 373 -26.21 7.13 -2.32
C HIS A 373 -24.96 7.66 -3.04
N GLN A 374 -25.04 7.83 -4.36
CA GLN A 374 -23.97 8.42 -5.16
C GLN A 374 -23.60 9.84 -4.69
N ARG A 375 -24.57 10.67 -4.29
CA ARG A 375 -24.27 11.99 -3.70
C ARG A 375 -23.50 11.90 -2.40
N LEU A 376 -23.74 10.85 -1.61
CA LEU A 376 -23.03 10.61 -0.36
C LEU A 376 -21.63 10.04 -0.62
N THR A 377 -21.45 9.16 -1.60
CA THR A 377 -20.15 8.56 -1.94
C THR A 377 -19.31 9.42 -2.87
N ARG A 378 -19.86 10.52 -3.38
CA ARG A 378 -19.12 11.54 -4.12
C ARG A 378 -17.98 12.10 -3.27
N PRO A 379 -16.80 12.28 -3.87
CA PRO A 379 -15.75 13.09 -3.27
C PRO A 379 -16.30 14.48 -2.95
N VAL A 380 -16.03 15.00 -1.75
CA VAL A 380 -16.27 16.41 -1.44
C VAL A 380 -15.24 17.21 -2.26
N ASP A 381 -15.72 18.23 -2.98
CA ASP A 381 -15.00 18.99 -4.01
C ASP A 381 -13.46 19.00 -3.87
N GLY A 382 -12.79 18.25 -4.75
CA GLY A 382 -11.43 18.48 -5.28
C GLY A 382 -10.22 18.48 -4.33
N ALA A 383 -10.39 18.58 -3.01
CA ALA A 383 -9.28 18.88 -2.09
C ALA A 383 -8.36 17.67 -1.80
N GLY A 384 -8.81 16.43 -2.08
CA GLY A 384 -8.11 15.22 -1.69
C GLY A 384 -6.92 14.81 -2.58
N GLY A 385 -6.74 15.42 -3.76
CA GLY A 385 -5.60 15.14 -4.66
C GLY A 385 -5.40 13.67 -5.08
N GLY A 386 -6.43 12.82 -4.95
CA GLY A 386 -6.32 11.37 -5.18
C GLY A 386 -5.71 10.56 -4.03
N PHE A 387 -5.41 11.18 -2.89
CA PHE A 387 -4.85 10.50 -1.72
C PHE A 387 -5.91 10.11 -0.67
N GLU A 388 -7.18 10.17 -1.05
CA GLU A 388 -8.30 9.79 -0.19
C GLU A 388 -8.08 8.40 0.44
N ASN A 389 -8.16 8.35 1.77
CA ASN A 389 -7.99 7.14 2.55
C ASN A 389 -9.20 6.21 2.41
N LEU A 390 -9.00 4.91 2.70
CA LEU A 390 -10.10 3.95 2.91
C LEU A 390 -11.05 4.38 4.04
N SER A 391 -10.72 5.42 4.81
CA SER A 391 -11.64 6.04 5.78
C SER A 391 -12.92 6.59 5.14
N PHE A 392 -12.91 6.86 3.82
CA PHE A 392 -14.10 7.26 3.07
C PHE A 392 -14.86 6.09 2.46
N ASP A 393 -14.39 4.86 2.67
CA ASP A 393 -15.17 3.68 2.35
C ASP A 393 -16.46 3.69 3.17
N ARG A 394 -17.60 3.61 2.47
CA ARG A 394 -18.94 3.60 3.04
C ARG A 394 -19.67 2.28 2.84
N HIS A 395 -18.97 1.22 2.45
CA HIS A 395 -19.52 -0.11 2.54
C HIS A 395 -19.77 -0.46 4.00
N ASP A 396 -20.91 -1.11 4.26
CA ASP A 396 -21.18 -1.67 5.57
C ASP A 396 -20.13 -2.74 5.85
N ARG A 397 -19.55 -2.70 7.05
CA ARG A 397 -18.43 -3.58 7.37
C ARG A 397 -18.38 -3.92 8.85
N ALA A 398 -17.87 -5.10 9.16
CA ALA A 398 -17.59 -5.53 10.51
C ALA A 398 -16.16 -6.03 10.60
N PHE A 399 -15.41 -5.43 11.52
CA PHE A 399 -14.11 -5.92 11.91
C PHE A 399 -14.28 -6.76 13.17
N CYS A 400 -13.92 -8.03 13.12
CA CYS A 400 -14.28 -9.02 14.13
C CYS A 400 -13.07 -9.88 14.53
N VAL A 401 -13.24 -10.64 15.61
CA VAL A 401 -12.33 -11.71 15.99
C VAL A 401 -13.01 -13.05 15.78
N TRP A 402 -12.48 -13.83 14.85
CA TRP A 402 -12.84 -15.22 14.60
C TRP A 402 -12.23 -16.14 15.64
N ARG A 403 -13.01 -17.13 16.05
CA ARG A 403 -12.58 -18.25 16.89
C ARG A 403 -12.55 -19.51 16.03
N GLY A 404 -11.34 -19.99 15.74
CA GLY A 404 -11.14 -21.26 15.05
C GLY A 404 -11.55 -22.45 15.92
N HIS A 405 -11.64 -23.64 15.30
CA HIS A 405 -12.00 -24.88 16.01
C HIS A 405 -11.11 -25.20 17.21
N ALA A 406 -9.81 -24.92 17.11
CA ALA A 406 -8.84 -25.11 18.19
C ALA A 406 -8.87 -23.98 19.25
N GLY A 407 -9.85 -23.08 19.19
CA GLY A 407 -9.95 -21.91 20.07
C GLY A 407 -9.03 -20.74 19.69
N ALA A 408 -8.17 -20.91 18.67
CA ALA A 408 -7.28 -19.88 18.16
C ALA A 408 -8.06 -18.64 17.69
N LEU A 409 -7.55 -17.46 18.03
CA LEU A 409 -8.17 -16.18 17.73
C LEU A 409 -7.50 -15.54 16.51
N HIS A 410 -8.31 -15.15 15.54
CA HIS A 410 -7.84 -14.50 14.31
C HIS A 410 -8.69 -13.28 13.99
N ARG A 411 -8.10 -12.28 13.36
CA ARG A 411 -8.88 -11.13 12.88
C ARG A 411 -9.56 -11.46 11.56
N ILE A 412 -10.80 -11.01 11.40
CA ILE A 412 -11.49 -11.08 10.12
C ILE A 412 -12.23 -9.78 9.85
N ASP A 413 -12.28 -9.41 8.57
CA ASP A 413 -12.97 -8.23 8.09
C ASP A 413 -14.07 -8.69 7.14
N LEU A 414 -15.32 -8.37 7.47
CA LEU A 414 -16.48 -8.64 6.64
C LEU A 414 -16.93 -7.33 6.00
N ILE A 415 -16.97 -7.27 4.68
CA ILE A 415 -17.34 -6.09 3.91
C ILE A 415 -18.55 -6.42 3.08
N VAL A 416 -19.59 -5.59 3.11
CA VAL A 416 -20.79 -5.76 2.31
C VAL A 416 -20.79 -4.75 1.18
N CYS A 417 -20.67 -5.25 -0.05
CA CYS A 417 -20.84 -4.42 -1.24
C CYS A 417 -22.24 -3.80 -1.22
N ALA A 418 -22.28 -2.47 -1.33
CA ALA A 418 -23.48 -1.69 -1.08
C ALA A 418 -24.56 -1.93 -2.15
N THR A 419 -24.14 -1.98 -3.40
CA THR A 419 -25.00 -2.21 -4.57
C THR A 419 -24.24 -3.08 -5.58
N PRO A 420 -24.93 -3.91 -6.39
CA PRO A 420 -24.28 -4.78 -7.36
C PRO A 420 -23.36 -4.03 -8.33
N GLU A 421 -23.73 -2.80 -8.70
CA GLU A 421 -22.99 -1.93 -9.61
C GLU A 421 -21.63 -1.49 -9.07
N GLU A 422 -21.47 -1.46 -7.74
CA GLU A 422 -20.22 -1.07 -7.08
C GLU A 422 -19.21 -2.22 -6.96
N LEU A 423 -19.62 -3.45 -7.29
CA LEU A 423 -18.82 -4.65 -7.05
C LEU A 423 -17.39 -4.59 -7.63
N PRO A 424 -17.15 -4.14 -8.87
CA PRO A 424 -15.79 -4.00 -9.39
C PRO A 424 -14.91 -3.07 -8.57
N PHE A 425 -15.47 -1.96 -8.08
CA PHE A 425 -14.75 -0.94 -7.32
C PHE A 425 -14.47 -1.41 -5.89
N ALA A 426 -15.46 -2.04 -5.25
CA ALA A 426 -15.32 -2.65 -3.94
C ALA A 426 -14.24 -3.74 -3.96
N ARG A 427 -14.27 -4.62 -4.98
CA ARG A 427 -13.25 -5.65 -5.22
C ARG A 427 -11.87 -5.04 -5.33
N ILE A 428 -11.66 -4.05 -6.19
CA ILE A 428 -10.34 -3.40 -6.34
C ILE A 428 -9.89 -2.78 -5.02
N ALA A 429 -10.74 -1.99 -4.39
CA ALA A 429 -10.40 -1.25 -3.16
C ALA A 429 -10.02 -2.18 -2.01
N TRP A 430 -10.73 -3.28 -1.82
CA TRP A 430 -10.46 -4.24 -0.74
C TRP A 430 -9.45 -5.32 -1.12
N THR A 431 -9.21 -5.56 -2.41
CA THR A 431 -8.13 -6.45 -2.86
C THR A 431 -6.78 -5.81 -2.58
N GLY A 432 -6.59 -4.53 -2.95
CA GLY A 432 -5.33 -3.82 -2.74
C GLY A 432 -4.27 -4.12 -3.82
N SER A 433 -2.96 -3.97 -3.55
CA SER A 433 -2.35 -3.52 -2.30
C SER A 433 -2.75 -2.09 -1.90
N ARG A 434 -2.50 -1.68 -0.64
CA ARG A 434 -2.71 -0.29 -0.21
C ARG A 434 -1.95 0.68 -1.10
N LEU A 435 -0.74 0.31 -1.54
CA LEU A 435 0.07 1.11 -2.43
C LEU A 435 -0.55 1.19 -3.83
N LEU A 436 -0.88 0.04 -4.42
CA LEU A 436 -1.47 0.01 -5.75
C LEU A 436 -2.76 0.84 -5.81
N ASN A 437 -3.61 0.74 -4.79
CA ASN A 437 -4.82 1.56 -4.69
C ASN A 437 -4.52 3.06 -4.73
N ARG A 438 -3.48 3.52 -4.03
CA ARG A 438 -3.05 4.93 -4.09
C ARG A 438 -2.61 5.30 -5.50
N LEU A 439 -1.80 4.46 -6.14
CA LEU A 439 -1.33 4.69 -7.51
C LEU A 439 -2.48 4.76 -8.52
N MET A 440 -3.45 3.85 -8.42
CA MET A 440 -4.64 3.86 -9.28
C MET A 440 -5.48 5.12 -9.07
N ARG A 441 -5.60 5.61 -7.83
CA ARG A 441 -6.30 6.88 -7.54
C ARG A 441 -5.55 8.09 -8.08
N THR A 442 -4.22 8.13 -7.95
CA THR A 442 -3.38 9.16 -8.57
C THR A 442 -3.52 9.14 -10.10
N GLN A 443 -3.53 7.95 -10.71
CA GLN A 443 -3.74 7.80 -12.14
C GLN A 443 -5.14 8.27 -12.55
N ALA A 444 -6.19 7.90 -11.82
CA ALA A 444 -7.55 8.42 -12.04
C ALA A 444 -7.55 9.95 -11.98
N HIS A 445 -6.91 10.54 -10.97
CA HIS A 445 -6.79 11.99 -10.84
C HIS A 445 -6.07 12.63 -12.05
N ALA A 446 -5.00 11.99 -12.53
CA ALA A 446 -4.30 12.40 -13.75
C ALA A 446 -5.15 12.27 -15.03
N LEU A 447 -6.30 11.57 -14.98
CA LEU A 447 -7.29 11.50 -16.05
C LEU A 447 -8.47 12.47 -15.85
N GLY A 448 -8.46 13.29 -14.79
CA GLY A 448 -9.63 14.13 -14.45
C GLY A 448 -10.75 13.33 -13.76
N LEU A 449 -10.42 12.18 -13.19
CA LEU A 449 -11.34 11.29 -12.50
C LEU A 449 -11.02 11.21 -11.00
N THR A 450 -11.97 10.74 -10.19
CA THR A 450 -11.73 10.28 -8.83
C THR A 450 -12.17 8.82 -8.73
N LEU A 451 -11.27 7.96 -8.28
CA LEU A 451 -11.53 6.55 -8.02
C LEU A 451 -11.68 6.32 -6.51
N ASN A 452 -12.74 5.65 -6.08
CA ASN A 452 -12.89 5.17 -4.71
C ASN A 452 -13.52 3.75 -4.69
N ALA A 453 -13.89 3.24 -3.51
CA ALA A 453 -14.49 1.90 -3.37
C ALA A 453 -15.89 1.79 -4.01
N HIS A 454 -16.51 2.91 -4.37
CA HIS A 454 -17.89 3.00 -4.85
C HIS A 454 -18.00 3.33 -6.35
N GLY A 455 -16.90 3.73 -6.99
CA GLY A 455 -16.99 4.14 -8.38
C GLY A 455 -15.81 4.95 -8.87
N LEU A 456 -15.96 5.36 -10.13
CA LEU A 456 -15.07 6.26 -10.84
C LEU A 456 -15.89 7.47 -11.29
N PHE A 457 -15.50 8.67 -10.87
CA PHE A 457 -16.30 9.90 -11.02
C PHE A 457 -15.51 10.95 -11.79
N ASN A 458 -16.15 11.76 -12.63
CA ASN A 458 -15.52 12.97 -13.14
C ASN A 458 -15.29 13.95 -11.99
N ASN A 459 -14.03 14.29 -11.70
CA ASN A 459 -13.67 15.15 -10.56
C ASN A 459 -13.88 16.65 -10.83
N GLY A 460 -14.20 17.02 -12.07
CA GLY A 460 -14.48 18.39 -12.49
C GLY A 460 -13.26 19.29 -12.63
N THR A 461 -12.04 18.78 -12.52
CA THR A 461 -10.81 19.58 -12.62
C THR A 461 -10.29 19.73 -14.05
N ARG A 462 -10.73 18.88 -14.99
CA ARG A 462 -10.26 18.83 -16.39
C ARG A 462 -11.35 18.92 -17.46
N GLY A 463 -12.46 19.60 -17.18
CA GLY A 463 -13.53 19.79 -18.17
C GLY A 463 -13.23 20.93 -19.15
N GLY A 464 -13.62 20.76 -20.42
CA GLY A 464 -13.81 21.89 -21.34
C GLY A 464 -14.96 22.80 -20.88
N VAL A 465 -15.41 23.72 -21.73
CA VAL A 465 -16.45 24.73 -21.40
C VAL A 465 -17.71 24.12 -20.74
N ASP A 466 -18.05 22.87 -21.07
CA ASP A 466 -19.25 22.18 -20.56
C ASP A 466 -19.00 21.31 -19.30
N GLY A 467 -17.77 21.25 -18.77
CA GLY A 467 -17.44 20.45 -17.59
C GLY A 467 -17.49 18.92 -17.77
N ARG A 468 -17.62 18.44 -19.01
CA ARG A 468 -17.60 17.01 -19.34
C ARG A 468 -16.17 16.53 -19.64
N ILE A 469 -15.90 15.25 -19.38
CA ILE A 469 -14.68 14.57 -19.81
C ILE A 469 -15.03 13.39 -20.69
N LEU A 470 -14.16 13.08 -21.66
CA LEU A 470 -14.27 11.89 -22.48
C LEU A 470 -13.43 10.77 -21.83
N VAL A 471 -14.08 9.68 -21.46
CA VAL A 471 -13.46 8.50 -20.86
C VAL A 471 -13.34 7.43 -21.93
N HIS A 472 -12.13 6.93 -22.16
CA HIS A 472 -11.89 5.84 -23.09
C HIS A 472 -12.09 4.49 -22.39
N LEU A 473 -13.06 3.71 -22.86
CA LEU A 473 -13.40 2.40 -22.32
C LEU A 473 -12.60 1.30 -23.02
N ASP A 474 -12.51 1.38 -24.34
CA ASP A 474 -11.71 0.49 -25.19
C ASP A 474 -11.22 1.29 -26.40
N ALA A 475 -9.91 1.50 -26.47
CA ALA A 475 -9.27 2.27 -27.53
C ALA A 475 -9.28 1.52 -28.87
N ARG A 476 -9.24 0.19 -28.87
CA ARG A 476 -9.27 -0.62 -30.10
C ARG A 476 -10.67 -0.62 -30.72
N ALA A 477 -11.69 -0.69 -29.88
CA ALA A 477 -13.09 -0.61 -30.32
C ALA A 477 -13.58 0.83 -30.54
N GLY A 478 -12.77 1.85 -30.23
CA GLY A 478 -13.18 3.26 -30.26
C GLY A 478 -14.27 3.60 -29.24
N SER A 479 -14.48 2.76 -28.24
CA SER A 479 -15.54 2.92 -27.25
C SER A 479 -15.17 3.99 -26.23
N THR A 480 -16.04 5.00 -26.11
CA THR A 480 -15.86 6.14 -25.21
C THR A 480 -17.16 6.48 -24.49
N ALA A 481 -17.04 7.09 -23.31
CA ALA A 481 -18.16 7.61 -22.55
C ALA A 481 -17.92 9.08 -22.21
N SER A 482 -18.90 9.94 -22.51
CA SER A 482 -18.86 11.34 -22.10
C SER A 482 -19.46 11.48 -20.70
N VAL A 483 -18.66 11.87 -19.71
CA VAL A 483 -19.06 11.89 -18.30
C VAL A 483 -19.15 13.32 -17.80
N ALA A 484 -20.33 13.73 -17.35
CA ALA A 484 -20.54 15.08 -16.80
C ALA A 484 -19.87 15.26 -15.43
N LYS A 485 -19.58 16.52 -15.06
CA LYS A 485 -18.94 16.88 -13.79
C LYS A 485 -19.62 16.21 -12.60
N LEU A 486 -18.83 15.58 -11.74
CA LEU A 486 -19.26 14.87 -10.52
C LEU A 486 -20.25 13.72 -10.77
N GLN A 487 -20.41 13.26 -12.01
CA GLN A 487 -21.16 12.04 -12.32
C GLN A 487 -20.22 10.84 -12.37
N PRO A 488 -20.71 9.65 -11.99
CA PRO A 488 -19.96 8.42 -12.19
C PRO A 488 -19.85 8.11 -13.69
N VAL A 489 -18.78 7.41 -14.07
CA VAL A 489 -18.78 6.68 -15.34
C VAL A 489 -19.93 5.67 -15.28
N PRO A 490 -20.76 5.53 -16.34
CA PRO A 490 -21.91 4.62 -16.30
C PRO A 490 -21.51 3.19 -15.91
N TYR A 491 -22.18 2.63 -14.91
CA TYR A 491 -21.81 1.33 -14.33
C TYR A 491 -22.04 0.15 -15.28
N ASP A 492 -23.01 0.27 -16.18
CA ASP A 492 -23.24 -0.68 -17.27
C ASP A 492 -22.04 -0.79 -18.22
N LEU A 493 -21.22 0.25 -18.29
CA LEU A 493 -19.98 0.29 -19.07
C LEU A 493 -18.75 -0.18 -18.27
N ILE A 494 -18.87 -0.34 -16.95
CA ILE A 494 -17.80 -0.81 -16.06
C ILE A 494 -18.34 -1.91 -15.15
N SER A 495 -18.52 -3.10 -15.72
CA SER A 495 -19.09 -4.26 -15.02
C SER A 495 -18.03 -5.21 -14.42
N SER A 496 -16.74 -4.94 -14.62
CA SER A 496 -15.64 -5.78 -14.16
C SER A 496 -14.43 -4.96 -13.68
N GLU A 497 -13.54 -5.59 -12.90
CA GLU A 497 -12.29 -4.95 -12.48
C GLU A 497 -11.37 -4.65 -13.67
N GLU A 498 -11.39 -5.51 -14.69
CA GLU A 498 -10.71 -5.31 -15.96
C GLU A 498 -11.16 -4.01 -16.63
N ALA A 499 -12.47 -3.76 -16.69
CA ALA A 499 -13.01 -2.52 -17.25
C ALA A 499 -12.53 -1.28 -16.48
N VAL A 500 -12.49 -1.34 -15.14
CA VAL A 500 -11.94 -0.24 -14.32
C VAL A 500 -10.46 0.00 -14.68
N ILE A 501 -9.65 -1.06 -14.71
CA ILE A 501 -8.22 -0.99 -14.99
C ILE A 501 -7.96 -0.49 -16.42
N ARG A 502 -8.76 -0.94 -17.40
CA ARG A 502 -8.67 -0.49 -18.79
C ARG A 502 -9.00 0.99 -18.92
N VAL A 503 -9.98 1.52 -18.19
CA VAL A 503 -10.23 2.98 -18.13
C VAL A 503 -9.01 3.72 -17.58
N LEU A 504 -8.37 3.22 -16.52
CA LEU A 504 -7.14 3.82 -15.98
C LEU A 504 -5.97 3.77 -16.98
N ALA A 505 -5.97 2.77 -17.86
CA ALA A 505 -5.05 2.61 -18.99
C ALA A 505 -5.51 3.37 -20.26
N ARG A 506 -6.46 4.31 -20.16
CA ARG A 506 -7.00 5.09 -21.28
C ARG A 506 -7.59 4.23 -22.41
N GLY A 507 -8.25 3.13 -22.07
CA GLY A 507 -8.81 2.20 -23.03
C GLY A 507 -7.81 1.21 -23.63
N THR A 508 -6.54 1.22 -23.20
CA THR A 508 -5.49 0.34 -23.73
C THR A 508 -5.21 -0.86 -22.82
N GLU A 509 -4.37 -1.77 -23.29
CA GLU A 509 -3.89 -2.95 -22.53
C GLU A 509 -2.61 -2.66 -21.71
N ALA A 510 -2.23 -1.39 -21.53
CA ALA A 510 -0.99 -1.02 -20.84
C ALA A 510 -0.90 -1.54 -19.39
N PHE A 511 -2.05 -1.86 -18.77
CA PHE A 511 -2.15 -2.40 -17.42
C PHE A 511 -2.75 -3.82 -17.38
N ALA A 512 -2.70 -4.57 -18.48
CA ALA A 512 -3.30 -5.89 -18.59
C ALA A 512 -2.81 -6.88 -17.50
N ASP A 513 -1.54 -6.78 -17.11
CA ASP A 513 -0.98 -7.62 -16.04
C ASP A 513 -1.73 -7.46 -14.72
N LEU A 514 -2.31 -6.28 -14.44
CA LEU A 514 -3.08 -6.03 -13.22
C LEU A 514 -4.47 -6.68 -13.23
N TYR A 515 -4.93 -7.24 -14.35
CA TYR A 515 -6.20 -7.97 -14.39
C TYR A 515 -6.15 -9.17 -13.44
N ASN A 516 -5.02 -9.87 -13.40
CA ASN A 516 -4.77 -10.90 -12.40
C ASN A 516 -4.50 -10.25 -11.02
N PRO A 517 -5.33 -10.54 -10.00
CA PRO A 517 -5.11 -10.04 -8.64
C PRO A 517 -3.74 -10.42 -8.05
N LEU A 518 -3.11 -11.51 -8.52
CA LEU A 518 -1.79 -11.94 -8.04
C LEU A 518 -0.66 -10.97 -8.42
N ASN A 519 -0.86 -10.18 -9.48
CA ASN A 519 0.10 -9.17 -9.92
C ASN A 519 -0.09 -7.82 -9.20
N ARG A 520 -0.98 -7.75 -8.20
CA ARG A 520 -1.33 -6.51 -7.47
C ARG A 520 -0.54 -6.32 -6.18
N ASN A 521 0.66 -6.87 -6.10
CA ASN A 521 1.56 -6.82 -4.94
C ASN A 521 2.60 -5.68 -5.05
N ALA A 522 2.12 -4.49 -5.45
CA ALA A 522 2.93 -3.27 -5.52
C ALA A 522 3.43 -2.81 -4.16
#